data_AF-A0A9D2GBQ0-F1
#
_entry.id   AF-A0A9D2GBQ0-F1
#
_cell.length_a   1.000
_cell.length_b   1.000
_cell.length_c   1.000
_cell.angle_alpha   90.00
_cell.angle_beta   90.00
_cell.angle_gamma   90.00
#
_symmetry.space_group_name_H-M   'P 1'
#
loop_
_entity.id
_entity.type
_entity.pdbx_description
1 polymer ?
#
loop_
_entity_poly.entity_id
_entity_poly.type
_entity_poly.pdbx_seq_one_letter_code
_entity_poly.pdbx_strand_id
1 'polypeptide(L)'
;MEQNYFGNETEVNNKDPEVIRGAQLLGKGIGILFWLFIPSALAEILSNETLIEWMPGLYRPGIILQIVCLFIYNFVLLKISSAERHYRTAGICGMVSVIVTLPTLFFPGSGDSAGWTMFLGFPAAVAALIGEYNEYRGHAAVLMGVDIILSEKWRSLWRWYIGMFAVAIGSVFFMVFSLVIGLIVAITAIIGLLVVAVMRLICLYRTAKIFRNLSNM
;
A
#
# COMPACT_ATOMS: atom_id res chain seq x y z
N MET A 1 -38.57 1.87 42.52
CA MET A 1 -38.43 0.64 41.71
C MET A 1 -38.45 1.08 40.27
N GLU A 2 -37.29 1.26 39.66
CA GLU A 2 -37.09 1.13 38.22
C GLU A 2 -35.59 0.88 38.01
N GLN A 3 -35.31 -0.23 37.35
CA GLN A 3 -34.03 -0.92 37.30
C GLN A 3 -33.08 -0.30 36.26
N ASN A 4 -31.84 -0.07 36.69
CA ASN A 4 -30.58 -0.28 35.97
C ASN A 4 -30.65 -0.55 34.45
N TYR A 5 -30.39 0.48 33.65
CA TYR A 5 -29.99 0.38 32.23
C TYR A 5 -28.57 0.92 31.96
N PHE A 6 -27.73 0.97 32.98
CA PHE A 6 -26.28 1.18 32.83
C PHE A 6 -25.54 0.00 33.46
N GLY A 7 -25.69 -1.16 32.84
CA GLY A 7 -24.94 -2.37 33.16
C GLY A 7 -24.05 -2.75 31.99
N ASN A 8 -22.76 -2.85 32.27
CA ASN A 8 -21.68 -3.32 31.40
C ASN A 8 -21.29 -2.44 30.22
N GLU A 9 -20.40 -1.50 30.52
CA GLU A 9 -19.22 -1.31 29.69
C GLU A 9 -18.69 -2.69 29.30
N THR A 10 -18.74 -2.97 28.00
CA THR A 10 -18.14 -4.13 27.36
C THR A 10 -16.66 -4.18 27.71
N GLU A 11 -16.32 -4.86 28.80
CA GLU A 11 -15.06 -5.57 28.92
C GLU A 11 -15.04 -6.50 27.71
N VAL A 12 -14.38 -6.07 26.62
CA VAL A 12 -14.16 -6.91 25.45
C VAL A 12 -13.45 -8.14 25.98
N ASN A 13 -14.21 -9.23 26.15
CA ASN A 13 -13.67 -10.46 26.66
C ASN A 13 -12.67 -10.94 25.61
N ASN A 14 -11.38 -10.76 25.88
CA ASN A 14 -10.28 -11.13 24.98
C ASN A 14 -10.26 -12.63 24.62
N LYS A 15 -11.25 -13.41 25.08
CA LYS A 15 -11.48 -14.82 24.75
C LYS A 15 -12.60 -15.07 23.75
N ASP A 16 -13.27 -14.04 23.23
CA ASP A 16 -14.29 -14.25 22.19
C ASP A 16 -13.65 -14.85 20.93
N PRO A 17 -14.17 -15.99 20.44
CA PRO A 17 -13.56 -16.72 19.32
C PRO A 17 -13.52 -15.91 18.02
N GLU A 18 -14.44 -14.95 17.86
CA GLU A 18 -14.46 -14.03 16.71
C GLU A 18 -13.31 -13.01 16.77
N VAL A 19 -12.99 -12.49 17.96
CA VAL A 19 -11.88 -11.54 18.18
C VAL A 19 -10.54 -12.23 17.95
N ILE A 20 -10.36 -13.44 18.49
CA ILE A 20 -9.15 -14.25 18.30
C ILE A 20 -8.96 -14.60 16.81
N ARG A 21 -10.03 -15.01 16.12
CA ARG A 21 -9.99 -15.34 14.70
C ARG A 21 -9.69 -14.12 13.84
N GLY A 22 -10.24 -12.96 14.18
CA GLY A 22 -9.91 -11.67 13.56
C GLY A 22 -8.43 -11.33 13.72
N ALA A 23 -7.90 -11.39 14.95
CA ALA A 23 -6.49 -11.16 15.25
C ALA A 23 -5.56 -12.13 14.49
N GLN A 24 -5.93 -13.42 14.38
CA GLN A 24 -5.18 -14.41 13.59
C GLN A 24 -5.16 -14.07 12.10
N LEU A 25 -6.30 -13.69 11.52
CA LEU A 25 -6.40 -13.30 10.12
C LEU A 25 -5.58 -12.06 9.83
N LEU A 26 -5.65 -11.05 10.69
CA LEU A 26 -4.86 -9.82 10.64
C LEU A 26 -3.36 -10.12 10.77
N GLY A 27 -2.94 -10.88 11.79
CA GLY A 27 -1.54 -11.23 12.01
C GLY A 27 -0.92 -12.01 10.85
N LYS A 28 -1.65 -12.99 10.30
CA LYS A 28 -1.21 -13.74 9.12
C LYS A 28 -1.22 -12.89 7.85
N GLY A 29 -2.29 -12.14 7.60
CA GLY A 29 -2.44 -11.33 6.40
C GLY A 29 -1.43 -10.18 6.32
N ILE A 30 -1.27 -9.42 7.41
CA ILE A 30 -0.28 -8.33 7.48
C ILE A 30 1.15 -8.89 7.42
N GLY A 31 1.40 -10.07 7.98
CA GLY A 31 2.67 -10.77 7.81
C GLY A 31 3.00 -11.10 6.35
N ILE A 32 2.00 -11.55 5.57
CA ILE A 32 2.16 -11.80 4.13
C ILE A 32 2.39 -10.48 3.38
N LEU A 33 1.63 -9.42 3.69
CA LEU A 33 1.81 -8.09 3.09
C LEU A 33 3.23 -7.57 3.28
N PHE A 34 3.80 -7.70 4.50
CA PHE A 34 5.19 -7.36 4.78
C PHE A 34 6.17 -8.12 3.87
N TRP A 35 6.01 -9.45 3.79
CA TRP A 35 6.94 -10.30 3.04
C TRP A 35 6.81 -10.09 1.53
N LEU A 36 5.64 -9.66 1.05
CA LEU A 36 5.36 -9.41 -0.36
C LEU A 36 5.77 -8.01 -0.83
N PHE A 37 5.84 -7.04 0.07
CA PHE A 37 6.29 -5.68 -0.25
C PHE A 37 7.74 -5.62 -0.73
N ILE A 38 8.61 -6.49 -0.18
CA ILE A 38 10.02 -6.57 -0.57
C ILE A 38 10.19 -7.04 -2.02
N PRO A 39 9.68 -8.22 -2.43
CA PRO A 39 9.79 -8.69 -3.81
C PRO A 39 9.01 -7.80 -4.78
N SER A 40 7.91 -7.15 -4.37
CA SER A 40 7.21 -6.21 -5.26
C SER A 40 8.05 -4.98 -5.57
N ALA A 41 8.71 -4.39 -4.57
CA ALA A 41 9.60 -3.24 -4.77
C ALA A 41 10.82 -3.62 -5.64
N LEU A 42 11.38 -4.82 -5.43
CA LEU A 42 12.46 -5.33 -6.28
C LEU A 42 11.99 -5.58 -7.71
N ALA A 43 10.79 -6.13 -7.90
CA ALA A 43 10.23 -6.41 -9.22
C ALA A 43 9.98 -5.12 -10.01
N GLU A 44 9.53 -4.06 -9.35
CA GLU A 44 9.34 -2.72 -9.95
C GLU A 44 10.67 -2.10 -10.41
N ILE A 45 11.74 -2.23 -9.61
CA ILE A 45 13.06 -1.80 -10.03
C ILE A 45 13.51 -2.63 -11.24
N LEU A 46 13.28 -3.94 -11.21
CA LEU A 46 13.72 -4.87 -12.25
C LEU A 46 12.98 -4.71 -13.58
N SER A 47 11.72 -4.29 -13.54
CA SER A 47 10.89 -4.02 -14.72
C SER A 47 11.08 -2.60 -15.29
N ASN A 48 12.09 -1.86 -14.82
CA ASN A 48 12.38 -0.54 -15.37
C ASN A 48 13.04 -0.62 -16.76
N GLU A 49 12.53 0.16 -17.72
CA GLU A 49 13.02 0.19 -19.10
C GLU A 49 14.50 0.56 -19.21
N THR A 50 15.02 1.36 -18.27
CA THR A 50 16.45 1.74 -18.20
C THR A 50 17.37 0.52 -18.00
N LEU A 51 16.87 -0.55 -17.39
CA LEU A 51 17.64 -1.78 -17.18
C LEU A 51 17.66 -2.70 -18.41
N ILE A 52 16.85 -2.42 -19.45
CA ILE A 52 16.85 -3.20 -20.69
C ILE A 52 18.22 -3.15 -21.36
N GLU A 53 18.89 -1.99 -21.31
CA GLU A 53 20.23 -1.79 -21.89
C GLU A 53 21.31 -2.63 -21.18
N TRP A 54 21.14 -2.86 -19.88
CA TRP A 54 22.14 -3.53 -19.04
C TRP A 54 21.87 -5.04 -18.91
N MET A 55 20.59 -5.43 -18.78
CA MET A 55 20.16 -6.81 -18.48
C MET A 55 18.81 -7.13 -19.14
N PRO A 56 18.76 -7.30 -20.47
CA PRO A 56 17.50 -7.49 -21.21
C PRO A 56 16.76 -8.78 -20.84
N GLY A 57 17.47 -9.79 -20.32
CA GLY A 57 16.89 -11.05 -19.86
C GLY A 57 16.03 -10.93 -18.60
N LEU A 58 16.24 -9.90 -17.77
CA LEU A 58 15.55 -9.75 -16.48
C LEU A 58 14.27 -8.90 -16.56
N TYR A 59 14.07 -8.13 -17.62
CA TYR A 59 12.91 -7.25 -17.78
C TYR A 59 11.57 -8.01 -17.78
N ARG A 60 11.43 -9.03 -18.64
CA ARG A 60 10.22 -9.87 -18.74
C ARG A 60 9.89 -10.64 -17.46
N PRO A 61 10.84 -11.35 -16.81
CA PRO A 61 10.55 -12.00 -15.54
C PRO A 61 10.24 -10.98 -14.43
N GLY A 62 10.83 -9.77 -14.46
CA GLY A 62 10.48 -8.67 -13.56
C GLY A 62 9.01 -8.25 -13.67
N ILE A 63 8.50 -8.05 -14.90
CA ILE A 63 7.08 -7.73 -15.12
C ILE A 63 6.16 -8.83 -14.59
N ILE A 64 6.44 -10.09 -14.92
CA ILE A 64 5.60 -11.22 -14.48
C ILE A 64 5.58 -11.29 -12.95
N LEU A 65 6.74 -11.17 -12.32
CA LEU A 65 6.86 -11.15 -10.87
C LEU A 65 6.09 -9.97 -10.26
N GLN A 66 6.20 -8.78 -10.83
CA GLN A 66 5.50 -7.58 -10.36
C GLN A 66 3.99 -7.76 -10.40
N ILE A 67 3.44 -8.26 -11.52
CA ILE A 67 2.01 -8.52 -11.68
C ILE A 67 1.54 -9.54 -10.63
N VAL A 68 2.24 -10.68 -10.50
CA VAL A 68 1.88 -11.73 -9.56
C VAL A 68 1.91 -11.21 -8.13
N CYS A 69 2.96 -10.47 -7.74
CA CYS A 69 3.05 -9.87 -6.42
C CYS A 69 1.92 -8.88 -6.15
N LEU A 70 1.59 -8.00 -7.10
CA LEU A 70 0.50 -7.03 -6.93
C LEU A 70 -0.87 -7.71 -6.82
N PHE A 71 -1.14 -8.76 -7.61
CA PHE A 71 -2.39 -9.52 -7.51
C PHE A 71 -2.52 -10.21 -6.15
N ILE A 72 -1.46 -10.88 -5.69
CA ILE A 72 -1.46 -11.54 -4.38
C ILE A 72 -1.62 -10.49 -3.26
N TYR A 73 -0.95 -9.34 -3.36
CA TYR A 73 -1.02 -8.26 -2.38
C TYR A 73 -2.47 -7.77 -2.20
N ASN A 74 -3.12 -7.42 -3.32
CA ASN A 74 -4.50 -6.96 -3.32
C ASN A 74 -5.48 -8.05 -2.89
N PHE A 75 -5.23 -9.30 -3.26
CA PHE A 75 -6.03 -10.43 -2.80
C PHE A 75 -5.93 -10.65 -1.29
N VAL A 76 -4.74 -10.50 -0.71
CA VAL A 76 -4.55 -10.58 0.75
C VAL A 76 -5.29 -9.45 1.45
N LEU A 77 -5.28 -8.22 0.91
CA LEU A 77 -6.09 -7.11 1.42
C LEU A 77 -7.59 -7.46 1.44
N LEU A 78 -8.11 -8.07 0.37
CA LEU A 78 -9.50 -8.55 0.33
C LEU A 78 -9.77 -9.64 1.38
N LYS A 79 -8.82 -10.54 1.62
CA LYS A 79 -8.99 -11.59 2.64
C LYS A 79 -9.07 -11.03 4.06
N ILE A 80 -8.24 -10.05 4.39
CA ILE A 80 -8.27 -9.37 5.71
C ILE A 80 -9.41 -8.35 5.84
N SER A 81 -10.14 -8.06 4.76
CA SER A 81 -11.28 -7.15 4.79
C SER A 81 -12.46 -7.60 5.63
N SER A 82 -12.48 -8.88 6.00
CA SER A 82 -13.40 -9.42 7.01
C SER A 82 -13.21 -8.75 8.38
N ALA A 83 -12.02 -8.23 8.68
CA ALA A 83 -11.73 -7.56 9.94
C ALA A 83 -11.97 -6.04 9.88
N GLU A 84 -11.76 -5.40 8.72
CA GLU A 84 -11.93 -3.96 8.58
C GLU A 84 -12.30 -3.59 7.13
N ARG A 85 -13.28 -2.69 6.95
CA ARG A 85 -13.90 -2.38 5.66
C ARG A 85 -12.99 -1.58 4.73
N HIS A 86 -12.09 -0.75 5.25
CA HIS A 86 -11.13 -0.02 4.41
C HIS A 86 -10.20 -0.96 3.64
N TYR A 87 -9.83 -2.13 4.18
CA TYR A 87 -9.06 -3.12 3.40
C TYR A 87 -9.81 -3.66 2.18
N ARG A 88 -11.15 -3.73 2.23
CA ARG A 88 -11.96 -4.11 1.06
C ARG A 88 -11.80 -3.10 -0.06
N THR A 89 -11.92 -1.82 0.27
CA THR A 89 -11.75 -0.73 -0.69
C THR A 89 -10.32 -0.70 -1.22
N ALA A 90 -9.31 -0.90 -0.37
CA ALA A 90 -7.92 -0.99 -0.76
C ALA A 90 -7.69 -2.08 -1.82
N GLY A 91 -8.15 -3.31 -1.54
CA GLY A 91 -7.98 -4.44 -2.46
C GLY A 91 -8.73 -4.29 -3.78
N ILE A 92 -9.98 -3.79 -3.77
CA ILE A 92 -10.76 -3.57 -5.01
C ILE A 92 -10.11 -2.49 -5.87
N CYS A 93 -9.81 -1.33 -5.27
CA CYS A 93 -9.19 -0.21 -5.98
C CYS A 93 -7.82 -0.61 -6.55
N GLY A 94 -7.01 -1.34 -5.79
CA GLY A 94 -5.73 -1.86 -6.26
C GLY A 94 -5.89 -2.87 -7.40
N MET A 95 -6.82 -3.81 -7.31
CA MET A 95 -7.12 -4.75 -8.42
C MET A 95 -7.54 -4.03 -9.70
N VAL A 96 -8.46 -3.07 -9.61
CA VAL A 96 -8.89 -2.26 -10.75
C VAL A 96 -7.69 -1.55 -11.38
N SER A 97 -6.85 -0.94 -10.54
CA SER A 97 -5.66 -0.21 -11.01
C SER A 97 -4.71 -1.14 -11.78
N VAL A 98 -4.38 -2.31 -11.21
CA VAL A 98 -3.50 -3.29 -11.86
C VAL A 98 -4.10 -3.71 -13.20
N ILE A 99 -5.37 -4.12 -13.24
CA ILE A 99 -6.04 -4.59 -14.47
C ILE A 99 -6.03 -3.52 -15.56
N VAL A 100 -6.29 -2.26 -15.20
CA VAL A 100 -6.30 -1.15 -16.16
C VAL A 100 -4.89 -0.85 -16.69
N THR A 101 -3.85 -1.02 -15.87
CA THR A 101 -2.45 -0.81 -16.28
C THR A 101 -1.81 -2.01 -16.97
N LEU A 102 -2.37 -3.21 -16.88
CA LEU A 102 -1.79 -4.42 -17.51
C LEU A 102 -1.49 -4.24 -19.01
N PRO A 103 -2.38 -3.66 -19.85
CA PRO A 103 -2.12 -3.49 -21.26
C PRO A 103 -0.88 -2.62 -21.55
N THR A 104 -0.58 -1.64 -20.69
CA THR A 104 0.59 -0.76 -20.90
C THR A 104 1.92 -1.49 -20.70
N LEU A 105 1.93 -2.58 -19.92
CA LEU A 105 3.13 -3.38 -19.66
C LEU A 105 3.50 -4.32 -20.82
N PHE A 106 2.53 -4.72 -21.65
CA PHE A 106 2.75 -5.64 -22.78
C PHE A 106 2.85 -4.95 -24.14
N PHE A 107 2.37 -3.71 -24.25
CA PHE A 107 2.38 -2.93 -25.49
C PHE A 107 3.07 -1.56 -25.32
N PRO A 108 4.34 -1.51 -24.86
CA PRO A 108 5.06 -0.24 -24.71
C PRO A 108 5.23 0.45 -26.08
N GLY A 109 4.82 1.71 -26.20
CA GLY A 109 5.19 2.58 -27.32
C GLY A 109 4.52 2.32 -28.67
N SER A 110 3.33 1.70 -28.75
CA SER A 110 2.56 1.73 -30.01
C SER A 110 2.10 3.16 -30.30
N GLY A 111 2.43 3.74 -31.46
CA GLY A 111 2.29 5.17 -31.76
C GLY A 111 0.89 5.78 -31.58
N ASP A 112 -0.16 4.95 -31.56
CA ASP A 112 -1.56 5.33 -31.30
C ASP A 112 -2.02 5.13 -29.84
N SER A 113 -1.13 4.68 -28.94
CA SER A 113 -1.49 4.31 -27.57
C SER A 113 -1.45 5.43 -26.52
N ALA A 114 -0.84 6.56 -26.84
CA ALA A 114 -0.64 7.66 -25.88
C ALA A 114 -1.98 8.24 -25.36
N GLY A 115 -3.01 8.29 -26.19
CA GLY A 115 -4.31 8.87 -25.81
C GLY A 115 -5.09 8.01 -24.81
N TRP A 116 -5.22 6.71 -25.06
CA TRP A 116 -6.00 5.82 -24.18
C TRP A 116 -5.25 5.49 -22.89
N THR A 117 -3.91 5.45 -22.92
CA THR A 117 -3.10 5.24 -21.71
C THR A 117 -3.26 6.38 -20.72
N MET A 118 -3.30 7.64 -21.16
CA MET A 118 -3.63 8.76 -20.28
C MET A 118 -5.09 8.71 -19.81
N PHE A 119 -6.03 8.44 -20.72
CA PHE A 119 -7.46 8.42 -20.41
C PHE A 119 -7.84 7.35 -19.36
N LEU A 120 -7.24 6.15 -19.45
CA LEU A 120 -7.47 5.06 -18.48
C LEU A 120 -6.48 5.09 -17.31
N GLY A 121 -5.24 5.54 -17.56
CA GLY A 121 -4.18 5.59 -16.56
C GLY A 121 -4.46 6.61 -15.46
N PHE A 122 -5.07 7.77 -15.77
CA PHE A 122 -5.41 8.75 -14.75
C PHE A 122 -6.47 8.22 -13.75
N PRO A 123 -7.63 7.70 -14.19
CA PRO A 123 -8.56 7.03 -13.29
C PRO A 123 -7.95 5.86 -12.51
N ALA A 124 -7.07 5.07 -13.14
CA ALA A 124 -6.37 3.98 -12.47
C ALA A 124 -5.42 4.51 -11.38
N ALA A 125 -4.68 5.60 -11.63
CA ALA A 125 -3.82 6.23 -10.64
C ALA A 125 -4.62 6.80 -9.47
N VAL A 126 -5.78 7.41 -9.73
CA VAL A 126 -6.70 7.88 -8.67
C VAL A 126 -7.23 6.71 -7.86
N ALA A 127 -7.65 5.62 -8.52
CA ALA A 127 -8.09 4.41 -7.83
C ALA A 127 -6.95 3.84 -6.96
N ALA A 128 -5.73 3.73 -7.48
CA ALA A 128 -4.57 3.26 -6.74
C ALA A 128 -4.32 4.10 -5.49
N LEU A 129 -4.39 5.43 -5.62
CA LEU A 129 -4.21 6.36 -4.50
C LEU A 129 -5.32 6.22 -3.45
N ILE A 130 -6.58 6.07 -3.87
CA ILE A 130 -7.70 5.77 -2.96
C ILE A 130 -7.47 4.42 -2.26
N GLY A 131 -7.00 3.43 -2.99
CA GLY A 131 -6.73 2.10 -2.45
C GLY A 131 -5.64 2.15 -1.38
N GLU A 132 -4.54 2.83 -1.69
CA GLU A 132 -3.42 3.03 -0.77
C GLU A 132 -3.86 3.81 0.46
N TYR A 133 -4.58 4.93 0.32
CA TYR A 133 -5.15 5.66 1.45
C TYR A 133 -5.97 4.78 2.39
N ASN A 134 -6.84 3.93 1.82
CA ASN A 134 -7.68 3.03 2.60
C ASN A 134 -6.86 1.93 3.29
N GLU A 135 -5.74 1.49 2.72
CA GLU A 135 -4.82 0.57 3.39
C GLU A 135 -4.18 1.21 4.63
N TYR A 136 -3.63 2.43 4.50
CA TYR A 136 -3.07 3.18 5.64
C TYR A 136 -4.12 3.41 6.73
N ARG A 137 -5.36 3.75 6.34
CA ARG A 137 -6.47 3.93 7.27
C ARG A 137 -6.90 2.61 7.91
N GLY A 138 -6.93 1.51 7.16
CA GLY A 138 -7.24 0.18 7.67
C GLY A 138 -6.24 -0.24 8.74
N HIS A 139 -4.94 -0.08 8.48
CA HIS A 139 -3.88 -0.36 9.46
C HIS A 139 -4.00 0.51 10.71
N ALA A 140 -4.27 1.81 10.57
CA ALA A 140 -4.50 2.67 11.71
C ALA A 140 -5.76 2.29 12.51
N ALA A 141 -6.85 1.92 11.82
CA ALA A 141 -8.12 1.60 12.46
C ALA A 141 -8.02 0.32 13.30
N VAL A 142 -7.43 -0.75 12.76
CA VAL A 142 -7.28 -2.02 13.50
C VAL A 142 -6.36 -1.88 14.71
N LEU A 143 -5.40 -0.96 14.67
CA LEU A 143 -4.49 -0.69 15.79
C LEU A 143 -5.08 0.23 16.85
N MET A 144 -6.17 0.95 16.56
CA MET A 144 -6.71 1.95 17.50
C MET A 144 -7.11 1.35 18.85
N GLY A 145 -7.63 0.11 18.85
CA GLY A 145 -8.02 -0.61 20.07
C GLY A 145 -6.89 -1.40 20.75
N VAL A 146 -5.66 -1.36 20.21
CA VAL A 146 -4.54 -2.21 20.67
C VAL A 146 -3.29 -1.41 20.96
N ASP A 147 -2.85 -0.59 20.00
CA ASP A 147 -1.65 0.26 20.09
C ASP A 147 -1.91 1.59 19.37
N ILE A 148 -2.36 2.58 20.15
CA ILE A 148 -2.67 3.91 19.65
C ILE A 148 -1.44 4.63 19.07
N ILE A 149 -0.25 4.38 19.60
CA ILE A 149 0.99 5.02 19.16
C ILE A 149 1.33 4.54 17.75
N LEU A 150 1.18 3.24 17.48
CA LEU A 150 1.41 2.69 16.15
C LEU A 150 0.30 3.10 15.17
N SER A 151 -0.94 3.22 15.63
CA SER A 151 -2.05 3.77 14.83
C SER A 151 -1.77 5.20 14.35
N GLU A 152 -1.30 6.07 15.24
CA GLU A 152 -0.92 7.44 14.88
C GLU A 152 0.26 7.49 13.91
N LYS A 153 1.24 6.60 14.07
CA LYS A 153 2.35 6.46 13.11
C LYS A 153 1.85 6.15 11.71
N TRP A 154 0.89 5.23 11.55
CA TRP A 154 0.28 4.93 10.25
C TRP A 154 -0.41 6.16 9.63
N ARG A 155 -1.16 6.92 10.42
CA ARG A 155 -1.78 8.18 9.95
C ARG A 155 -0.76 9.23 9.57
N SER A 156 0.32 9.35 10.34
CA SER A 156 1.41 10.27 10.04
C SER A 156 2.17 9.85 8.78
N LEU A 157 2.36 8.55 8.59
CA LEU A 157 3.07 8.01 7.43
C LEU A 157 2.33 8.32 6.13
N TRP A 158 1.00 8.21 6.13
CA TRP A 158 0.17 8.65 5.00
C TRP A 158 0.37 10.15 4.66
N ARG A 159 0.40 11.03 5.68
CA ARG A 159 0.63 12.47 5.47
C ARG A 159 2.00 12.76 4.87
N TRP A 160 3.04 12.03 5.32
CA TRP A 160 4.38 12.16 4.73
C TRP A 160 4.43 11.61 3.30
N TYR A 161 3.77 10.49 3.04
CA TYR A 161 3.68 9.91 1.70
C TYR A 161 3.07 10.88 0.70
N ILE A 162 1.89 11.44 0.99
CA ILE A 162 1.24 12.39 0.07
C ILE A 162 2.03 13.69 -0.07
N GLY A 163 2.69 14.14 1.00
CA GLY A 163 3.59 15.30 0.95
C GLY A 163 4.77 15.07 0.01
N MET A 164 5.47 13.94 0.13
CA MET A 164 6.59 13.60 -0.75
C MET A 164 6.14 13.35 -2.19
N PHE A 165 4.96 12.76 -2.40
CA PHE A 165 4.37 12.58 -3.72
C PHE A 165 4.04 13.92 -4.39
N ALA A 166 3.51 14.89 -3.62
CA ALA A 166 3.29 16.25 -4.10
C ALA A 166 4.60 16.97 -4.45
N VAL A 167 5.66 16.78 -3.66
CA VAL A 167 7.00 17.32 -3.98
C VAL A 167 7.55 16.69 -5.27
N ALA A 168 7.35 15.38 -5.48
CA ALA A 168 7.75 14.69 -6.71
C ALA A 168 7.03 15.27 -7.94
N ILE A 169 5.72 15.47 -7.87
CA ILE A 169 4.96 16.13 -8.95
C ILE A 169 5.44 17.59 -9.15
N GLY A 170 5.60 18.33 -8.05
CA GLY A 170 6.11 19.69 -8.06
C GLY A 170 7.48 19.83 -8.73
N SER A 171 8.35 18.82 -8.58
CA SER A 171 9.67 18.81 -9.22
C SER A 171 9.60 18.91 -10.75
N VAL A 172 8.60 18.28 -11.37
CA VAL A 172 8.37 18.35 -12.82
C VAL A 172 8.02 19.77 -13.25
N PHE A 173 7.23 20.50 -12.46
CA PHE A 173 6.95 21.91 -12.71
C PHE A 173 8.21 22.77 -12.60
N PHE A 174 9.08 22.50 -11.62
CA PHE A 174 10.35 23.23 -11.49
C PHE A 174 11.30 22.98 -12.66
N MET A 175 11.30 21.80 -13.26
CA MET A 175 12.12 21.49 -14.44
C MET A 175 11.80 22.39 -15.65
N VAL A 176 10.58 22.92 -15.75
CA VAL A 176 10.20 23.87 -16.82
C VAL A 176 10.97 25.19 -16.71
N PHE A 177 11.29 25.63 -15.49
CA PHE A 177 12.03 26.86 -15.25
C PHE A 177 13.55 26.63 -15.17
N SER A 178 13.96 25.56 -14.51
CA SER A 178 15.36 25.19 -14.35
C SER A 178 15.51 23.69 -14.14
N LEU A 179 16.21 23.04 -15.06
CA LEU A 179 16.50 21.61 -14.98
C LEU A 179 17.25 21.24 -13.69
N VAL A 180 18.23 22.05 -13.29
CA VAL A 180 19.06 21.79 -12.11
C VAL A 180 18.23 21.83 -10.83
N ILE A 181 17.38 22.85 -10.66
CA ILE A 181 16.51 22.97 -9.49
C ILE A 181 15.51 21.81 -9.47
N GLY A 182 14.88 21.51 -10.61
CA GLY A 182 13.94 20.40 -10.72
C GLY A 182 14.57 19.06 -10.34
N LEU A 183 15.80 18.77 -10.78
CA LEU A 183 16.51 17.54 -10.42
C LEU A 183 16.84 17.47 -8.93
N ILE A 184 17.28 18.55 -8.30
CA ILE A 184 17.57 18.57 -6.85
C ILE A 184 16.29 18.27 -6.05
N VAL A 185 15.17 18.88 -6.43
CA VAL A 185 13.86 18.63 -5.79
C VAL A 185 13.41 17.19 -6.04
N ALA A 186 13.59 16.66 -7.25
CA ALA A 186 13.26 15.28 -7.59
C ALA A 186 14.05 14.28 -6.75
N ILE A 187 15.37 14.46 -6.62
CA ILE A 187 16.23 13.61 -5.78
C ILE A 187 15.78 13.66 -4.32
N THR A 188 15.46 14.84 -3.81
CA THR A 188 14.95 15.01 -2.45
C THR A 188 13.64 14.24 -2.24
N ALA A 189 12.72 14.30 -3.22
CA ALA A 189 11.47 13.55 -3.18
C ALA A 189 11.71 12.03 -3.20
N ILE A 190 12.62 11.54 -4.05
CA ILE A 190 12.96 10.11 -4.13
C ILE A 190 13.51 9.61 -2.79
N ILE A 191 14.43 10.35 -2.18
CA ILE A 191 14.98 10.00 -0.85
C ILE A 191 13.86 9.99 0.19
N GLY A 192 12.97 10.99 0.16
CA GLY A 192 11.81 11.06 1.06
C GLY A 192 10.85 9.87 0.91
N LEU A 193 10.53 9.48 -0.33
CA LEU A 193 9.68 8.32 -0.63
C LEU A 193 10.35 7.01 -0.19
N LEU A 194 11.66 6.89 -0.35
CA LEU A 194 12.42 5.74 0.14
C LEU A 194 12.32 5.62 1.68
N VAL A 195 12.48 6.73 2.41
CA VAL A 195 12.32 6.74 3.87
C VAL A 195 10.91 6.34 4.27
N VAL A 196 9.89 6.84 3.57
CA VAL A 196 8.48 6.45 3.80
C VAL A 196 8.26 4.97 3.54
N ALA A 197 8.84 4.40 2.49
CA ALA A 197 8.74 2.97 2.18
C ALA A 197 9.40 2.09 3.26
N VAL A 198 10.59 2.48 3.76
CA VAL A 198 11.25 1.79 4.89
C VAL A 198 10.39 1.87 6.15
N MET A 199 9.83 3.04 6.45
CA MET A 199 8.94 3.21 7.60
C MET A 199 7.65 2.39 7.48
N ARG A 200 7.10 2.26 6.26
CA ARG A 200 5.95 1.38 5.97
C ARG A 200 6.28 -0.08 6.29
N LEU A 201 7.44 -0.57 5.84
CA LEU A 201 7.91 -1.93 6.15
C LEU A 201 8.03 -2.17 7.66
N ILE A 202 8.63 -1.24 8.40
CA ILE A 202 8.77 -1.35 9.86
C ILE A 202 7.39 -1.37 10.54
N CYS A 203 6.47 -0.51 10.09
CA CYS A 203 5.12 -0.46 10.64
C CYS A 203 4.33 -1.73 10.33
N LEU A 204 4.43 -2.29 9.11
CA LEU A 204 3.83 -3.57 8.74
C LEU A 204 4.34 -4.71 9.62
N TYR A 205 5.67 -4.81 9.79
CA TYR A 205 6.27 -5.82 10.65
C TYR A 205 5.79 -5.73 12.10
N ARG A 206 5.80 -4.51 12.68
CA ARG A 206 5.33 -4.29 14.06
C ARG A 206 3.84 -4.63 14.21
N THR A 207 3.01 -4.20 13.26
CA THR A 207 1.57 -4.47 13.25
C THR A 207 1.32 -5.99 13.19
N ALA A 208 1.98 -6.70 12.27
CA ALA A 208 1.88 -8.16 12.18
C ALA A 208 2.32 -8.86 13.47
N LYS A 209 3.41 -8.40 14.10
CA LYS A 209 3.92 -8.96 15.36
C LYS A 209 2.92 -8.79 16.50
N ILE A 210 2.31 -7.61 16.64
CA ILE A 210 1.30 -7.34 17.68
C ILE A 210 0.11 -8.29 17.52
N PHE A 211 -0.47 -8.41 16.33
CA PHE A 211 -1.61 -9.28 16.10
C PHE A 211 -1.28 -10.79 16.21
N ARG A 212 -0.07 -11.21 15.83
CA ARG A 212 0.40 -12.59 16.06
C ARG A 212 0.57 -12.91 17.54
N ASN A 213 1.01 -11.95 18.34
CA ASN A 213 1.12 -12.14 19.79
C ASN A 213 -0.26 -12.23 20.43
N LEU A 214 -1.19 -11.35 20.05
CA LEU A 214 -2.57 -11.38 20.51
C LEU A 214 -3.29 -12.67 20.18
N SER A 215 -3.02 -13.27 19.00
CA SER A 215 -3.64 -14.53 18.64
C SER A 215 -3.12 -15.77 19.39
N ASN A 216 -1.97 -15.64 20.05
CA ASN A 216 -1.29 -16.73 20.75
C ASN A 216 -1.47 -16.64 22.28
N MET A 217 -2.20 -15.63 22.77
CA MET A 217 -2.64 -15.48 24.16
C MET A 217 -3.97 -16.19 24.38
#